data_AF-E3ZLM6-F1
#
_entry.id   AF-E3ZLM6-F1
#
_cell.length_a   1.000
_cell.length_b   1.000
_cell.length_c   1.000
_cell.angle_alpha   90.00
_cell.angle_beta   90.00
_cell.angle_gamma   90.00
#
_symmetry.space_group_name_H-M   'P 1'
#
loop_
_entity.id
_entity.type
_entity.pdbx_description
1 polymer ?
#
loop_
_entity_poly.entity_id
_entity_poly.type
_entity_poly.pdbx_seq_one_letter_code
_entity_poly.pdbx_strand_id
1 'polypeptide(L)'
;MNSNKIVDISCVGNMQKLFVLEANNNSITNMQPIMKRKEATYSAQNQILYKQPVTVNPNNSFQMLNPVVVGVCERNPENLAPKEISAGGQYDFPDITWKNLASKPETIECSYSYGDKYNLKIIQPLNYKSVAKPNIKKQTKK
;
A
#
# COMPACT_ATOMS: atom_id res chain seq x y z
N MET A 1 -0.10 -17.06 14.07
CA MET A 1 -1.16 -16.74 13.07
C MET A 1 -0.55 -16.52 11.68
N ASN A 2 0.37 -17.38 11.27
CA ASN A 2 1.09 -17.22 10.01
C ASN A 2 0.23 -17.67 8.82
N SER A 3 0.48 -17.12 7.64
CA SER A 3 -0.12 -17.56 6.37
C SER A 3 -1.65 -17.47 6.36
N ASN A 4 -2.15 -16.29 6.69
CA ASN A 4 -3.58 -15.98 6.72
C ASN A 4 -3.86 -14.69 5.92
N LYS A 5 -5.08 -14.15 6.02
CA LYS A 5 -5.50 -12.90 5.37
C LYS A 5 -5.77 -11.79 6.39
N ILE A 6 -5.02 -11.78 7.49
CA ILE A 6 -5.25 -10.84 8.58
C ILE A 6 -4.77 -9.47 8.14
N VAL A 7 -5.67 -8.48 8.21
CA VAL A 7 -5.37 -7.08 7.91
C VAL A 7 -5.32 -6.25 9.19
N ASP A 8 -6.19 -6.58 10.15
CA ASP A 8 -6.33 -5.86 11.41
C ASP A 8 -5.92 -6.74 12.59
N ILE A 9 -5.05 -6.19 13.44
CA ILE A 9 -4.59 -6.78 14.70
C ILE A 9 -4.92 -5.88 15.89
N SER A 10 -5.89 -4.98 15.76
CA SER A 10 -6.34 -4.08 16.84
C SER A 10 -6.61 -4.81 18.16
N CYS A 11 -7.20 -6.01 18.09
CA CYS A 11 -7.48 -6.86 19.25
C CYS A 11 -6.23 -7.23 20.08
N VAL A 12 -5.05 -7.30 19.45
CA VAL A 12 -3.77 -7.61 20.12
C VAL A 12 -3.41 -6.54 21.15
N GLY A 13 -3.80 -5.29 20.94
CA GLY A 13 -3.53 -4.18 21.87
C GLY A 13 -4.10 -4.43 23.28
N ASN A 14 -5.19 -5.20 23.38
CA ASN A 14 -5.87 -5.50 24.65
C ASN A 14 -5.40 -6.81 25.31
N MET A 15 -4.57 -7.60 24.63
CA MET A 15 -4.12 -8.91 25.15
C MET A 15 -2.99 -8.73 26.18
N GLN A 16 -3.35 -8.41 27.43
CA GLN A 16 -2.40 -8.07 28.51
C GLN A 16 -1.29 -9.10 28.74
N LYS A 17 -1.56 -10.39 28.51
CA LYS A 17 -0.59 -11.49 28.70
C LYS A 17 0.08 -11.96 27.40
N LEU A 18 -0.05 -11.21 26.29
CA LEU A 18 0.63 -11.56 25.04
C LEU A 18 2.12 -11.21 25.13
N PHE A 19 2.96 -12.23 25.06
CA PHE A 19 4.43 -12.13 25.05
C PHE A 19 5.04 -12.31 23.66
N VAL A 20 4.39 -13.09 22.78
CA VAL A 20 4.90 -13.42 21.45
C VAL A 20 3.77 -13.31 20.43
N LEU A 21 4.02 -12.58 19.33
CA LEU A 21 3.13 -12.52 18.16
C LEU A 21 3.89 -12.96 16.89
N GLU A 22 3.53 -14.12 16.35
CA GLU A 22 3.96 -14.53 15.01
C GLU A 22 2.82 -14.36 14.01
N ALA A 23 2.97 -13.43 13.07
CA ALA A 23 1.96 -13.02 12.10
C ALA A 23 2.51 -12.91 10.67
N ASN A 24 3.50 -13.73 10.34
CA ASN A 24 4.13 -13.77 9.02
C ASN A 24 3.13 -14.15 7.92
N ASN A 25 3.35 -13.68 6.69
CA ASN A 25 2.51 -14.00 5.53
C ASN A 25 1.04 -13.62 5.76
N ASN A 26 0.77 -12.35 6.08
CA ASN A 26 -0.57 -11.77 6.22
C ASN A 26 -0.69 -10.48 5.37
N SER A 27 -1.58 -9.56 5.73
CA SER A 27 -1.81 -8.29 5.04
C SER A 27 -1.89 -7.12 6.02
N ILE A 28 -1.15 -7.21 7.14
CA ILE A 28 -1.25 -6.27 8.25
C ILE A 28 -0.64 -4.93 7.85
N THR A 29 -1.43 -3.86 7.96
CA THR A 29 -1.00 -2.49 7.65
C THR A 29 -0.78 -1.63 8.89
N ASN A 30 -1.35 -2.05 10.02
CA ASN A 30 -1.25 -1.32 11.29
C ASN A 30 -0.55 -2.16 12.35
N MET A 31 0.71 -1.82 12.65
CA MET A 31 1.52 -2.51 13.66
C MET A 31 1.48 -1.82 15.04
N GLN A 32 0.79 -0.68 15.18
CA GLN A 32 0.70 0.01 16.47
C GLN A 32 0.21 -0.86 17.64
N PRO A 33 -0.79 -1.76 17.48
CA PRO A 33 -1.31 -2.54 18.60
C PRO A 33 -0.24 -3.39 19.31
N ILE A 34 0.73 -3.94 18.56
CA ILE A 34 1.81 -4.76 19.12
C ILE A 34 3.05 -3.92 19.48
N MET A 35 3.38 -2.88 18.70
CA MET A 35 4.57 -2.05 18.94
C MET A 35 4.51 -1.22 20.22
N LYS A 36 3.30 -0.92 20.74
CA LYS A 36 3.14 -0.26 22.05
C LYS A 36 3.51 -1.16 23.23
N ARG A 37 3.64 -2.48 23.02
CA ARG A 37 3.92 -3.46 24.07
C ARG A 37 5.41 -3.72 24.16
N LYS A 38 6.11 -3.00 25.04
CA LYS A 38 7.58 -3.08 25.21
C LYS A 38 8.09 -4.48 25.54
N GLU A 39 7.27 -5.29 26.22
CA GLU A 39 7.62 -6.65 26.66
C GLU A 39 7.27 -7.73 25.62
N ALA A 40 6.53 -7.39 24.56
CA ALA A 40 6.13 -8.36 23.56
C ALA A 40 7.17 -8.45 22.44
N THR A 41 7.53 -9.67 22.05
CA THR A 41 8.26 -9.92 20.81
C THR A 41 7.28 -10.19 19.68
N TYR A 42 7.67 -9.82 18.46
CA TYR A 42 6.83 -10.04 17.29
C TYR A 42 7.64 -10.28 16.02
N SER A 43 7.01 -10.99 15.09
CA SER A 43 7.46 -11.21 13.72
C SER A 43 6.24 -11.09 12.80
N ALA A 44 6.32 -10.19 11.82
CA ALA A 44 5.27 -9.86 10.87
C ALA A 44 5.88 -9.59 9.48
N GLN A 45 6.70 -10.54 9.02
CA GLN A 45 7.34 -10.51 7.72
C GLN A 45 6.39 -10.97 6.61
N ASN A 46 6.74 -10.65 5.37
CA ASN A 46 6.07 -11.07 4.14
C ASN A 46 4.61 -10.67 4.08
N GLN A 47 4.29 -9.46 4.51
CA GLN A 47 2.92 -8.97 4.38
C GLN A 47 2.66 -8.58 2.92
N ILE A 48 1.51 -8.95 2.39
CA ILE A 48 1.07 -8.54 1.05
C ILE A 48 -0.38 -8.08 1.12
N LEU A 49 -0.64 -6.84 0.72
CA LEU A 49 -1.99 -6.29 0.61
C LEU A 49 -2.34 -6.07 -0.86
N TYR A 50 -3.30 -6.85 -1.37
CA TYR A 50 -3.92 -6.63 -2.67
C TYR A 50 -5.10 -5.67 -2.53
N LYS A 51 -5.03 -4.53 -3.23
CA LYS A 51 -6.15 -3.58 -3.32
C LYS A 51 -7.08 -3.96 -4.48
N GLN A 52 -8.31 -3.44 -4.44
CA GLN A 52 -9.23 -3.54 -5.57
C GLN A 52 -8.75 -2.65 -6.72
N PRO A 53 -8.98 -3.02 -7.99
CA PRO A 53 -8.61 -2.18 -9.13
C PRO A 53 -9.23 -0.78 -9.07
N VAL A 54 -8.48 0.23 -9.51
CA VAL A 54 -8.94 1.61 -9.58
C VAL A 54 -8.80 2.17 -10.99
N THR A 55 -9.76 2.98 -11.42
CA THR A 55 -9.66 3.67 -12.71
C THR A 55 -8.78 4.90 -12.58
N VAL A 56 -7.73 4.98 -13.39
CA VAL A 56 -6.79 6.11 -13.42
C VAL A 56 -7.46 7.35 -14.01
N ASN A 57 -7.07 8.54 -13.54
CA ASN A 57 -7.57 9.80 -14.08
C ASN A 57 -7.21 9.97 -15.57
N PRO A 58 -7.96 10.79 -16.34
CA PRO A 58 -7.71 10.98 -17.77
C PRO A 58 -6.29 11.47 -18.11
N ASN A 59 -5.60 12.13 -17.18
CA ASN A 59 -4.21 12.55 -17.29
C ASN A 59 -3.20 11.45 -16.91
N ASN A 60 -3.64 10.19 -16.88
CA ASN A 60 -2.86 9.02 -16.44
C ASN A 60 -2.18 9.23 -15.07
N SER A 61 -2.82 9.96 -14.16
CA SER A 61 -2.30 10.20 -12.82
C SER A 61 -3.19 9.53 -11.77
N PHE A 62 -2.57 9.06 -10.69
CA PHE A 62 -3.23 8.38 -9.59
C PHE A 62 -2.67 8.87 -8.26
N GLN A 63 -3.53 8.99 -7.25
CA GLN A 63 -3.15 9.33 -5.89
C GLN A 63 -3.88 8.39 -4.93
N MET A 64 -3.18 7.94 -3.90
CA MET A 64 -3.80 7.25 -2.78
C MET A 64 -3.22 7.72 -1.45
N LEU A 65 -4.03 7.66 -0.40
CA LEU A 65 -3.56 7.78 0.96
C LEU A 65 -2.66 6.59 1.29
N ASN A 66 -1.51 6.83 1.92
CA ASN A 66 -0.68 5.77 2.48
C ASN A 66 -1.46 5.02 3.57
N PRO A 67 -1.79 3.72 3.38
CA PRO A 67 -2.61 2.98 4.34
C PRO A 67 -1.79 2.41 5.51
N VAL A 68 -0.47 2.58 5.51
CA VAL A 68 0.42 2.02 6.53
C VAL A 68 0.45 2.90 7.76
N VAL A 69 0.26 2.27 8.92
CA VAL A 69 0.37 2.91 10.23
C VAL A 69 1.35 2.10 11.08
N VAL A 70 2.56 2.63 11.23
CA VAL A 70 3.61 2.00 12.03
C VAL A 70 3.86 2.82 13.28
N GLY A 71 4.03 2.14 14.41
CA GLY A 71 4.12 2.78 15.72
C GLY A 71 5.48 3.40 15.98
N VAL A 72 5.49 4.71 16.14
CA VAL A 72 6.10 5.35 17.31
C VAL A 72 5.13 6.42 17.80
N CYS A 73 5.14 6.67 19.11
CA CYS A 73 4.57 7.87 19.67
C CYS A 73 5.16 9.04 18.87
N GLU A 74 4.31 9.87 18.28
CA GLU A 74 4.63 10.86 17.23
C GLU A 74 4.69 10.26 15.83
N ARG A 75 3.78 10.75 14.98
CA ARG A 75 3.73 10.52 13.54
C ARG A 75 5.01 11.05 12.88
N ASN A 76 6.15 10.37 13.05
CA ASN A 76 7.34 10.66 12.26
C ASN A 76 7.05 10.20 10.81
N PRO A 77 6.98 11.10 9.82
CA PRO A 77 6.67 10.74 8.45
C PRO A 77 7.69 9.76 7.84
N GLU A 78 8.95 9.80 8.28
CA GLU A 78 10.00 8.86 7.86
C GLU A 78 9.65 7.42 8.21
N ASN A 79 8.90 7.24 9.29
CA ASN A 79 8.52 5.94 9.82
C ASN A 79 7.29 5.35 9.14
N LEU A 80 6.64 6.14 8.29
CA LEU A 80 5.48 5.75 7.50
C LEU A 80 5.82 5.73 6.00
N ALA A 81 6.95 6.31 5.59
CA ALA A 81 7.34 6.40 4.20
C ALA A 81 7.52 5.01 3.58
N PRO A 82 7.01 4.79 2.35
CA PRO A 82 7.37 3.62 1.58
C PRO A 82 8.89 3.59 1.36
N LYS A 83 9.48 2.40 1.48
CA LYS A 83 10.88 2.17 1.12
C LYS A 83 11.08 2.26 -0.39
N GLU A 84 10.14 1.72 -1.15
CA GLU A 84 10.14 1.79 -2.62
C GLU A 84 8.73 2.06 -3.13
N ILE A 85 8.64 2.82 -4.22
CA ILE A 85 7.40 3.15 -4.91
C ILE A 85 7.65 2.89 -6.40
N SER A 86 6.91 1.97 -7.00
CA SER A 86 7.11 1.61 -8.40
C SER A 86 6.65 2.73 -9.34
N ALA A 87 7.02 2.62 -10.63
CA ALA A 87 6.59 3.55 -11.68
C ALA A 87 6.84 5.04 -11.38
N GLY A 88 7.89 5.34 -10.61
CA GLY A 88 8.30 6.71 -10.29
C GLY A 88 7.36 7.47 -9.35
N GLY A 89 6.48 6.77 -8.62
CA GLY A 89 5.60 7.41 -7.65
C GLY A 89 6.38 8.15 -6.56
N GLN A 90 5.75 9.18 -6.01
CA GLN A 90 6.34 10.08 -5.03
C GLN A 90 5.49 10.05 -3.76
N TYR A 91 6.15 10.06 -2.60
CA TYR A 91 5.48 10.18 -1.31
C TYR A 91 5.61 11.61 -0.80
N ASP A 92 4.47 12.22 -0.52
CA ASP A 92 4.35 13.51 0.15
C ASP A 92 3.30 13.35 1.23
N PHE A 93 3.73 13.24 2.49
CA PHE A 93 2.88 12.78 3.59
C PHE A 93 1.55 13.55 3.63
N PRO A 94 0.39 12.85 3.66
CA PRO A 94 0.22 11.40 3.81
C PRO A 94 -0.02 10.66 2.48
N ASP A 95 0.13 11.33 1.35
CA ASP A 95 -0.26 10.88 0.02
C ASP A 95 0.90 10.22 -0.74
N ILE A 96 0.54 9.25 -1.58
CA ILE A 96 1.43 8.69 -2.59
C ILE A 96 0.84 9.01 -3.95
N THR A 97 1.62 9.67 -4.81
CA THR A 97 1.17 10.20 -6.09
C THR A 97 2.00 9.68 -7.24
N TRP A 98 1.32 9.23 -8.30
CA TRP A 98 1.90 8.91 -9.60
C TRP A 98 1.39 9.90 -10.63
N LYS A 99 2.31 10.64 -11.26
CA LYS A 99 1.98 11.64 -12.29
C LYS A 99 2.39 11.10 -13.66
N ASN A 100 1.51 11.25 -14.65
CA ASN A 100 1.79 10.93 -16.05
C ASN A 100 2.38 9.52 -16.26
N LEU A 101 1.63 8.48 -15.87
CA LEU A 101 2.00 7.07 -16.06
C LEU A 101 2.05 6.70 -17.55
N ALA A 102 3.16 7.03 -18.22
CA ALA A 102 3.32 6.91 -19.67
C ALA A 102 3.26 5.47 -20.17
N SER A 103 3.87 4.53 -19.44
CA SER A 103 3.86 3.10 -19.78
C SER A 103 2.52 2.42 -19.50
N LYS A 104 1.58 3.11 -18.83
CA LYS A 104 0.28 2.59 -18.41
C LYS A 104 0.38 1.22 -17.73
N PRO A 105 1.16 1.09 -16.64
CA PRO A 105 1.32 -0.19 -15.96
C PRO A 105 -0.02 -0.69 -15.41
N GLU A 106 -0.26 -2.00 -15.51
CA GLU A 106 -1.46 -2.67 -14.99
C GLU A 106 -1.50 -2.67 -13.45
N THR A 107 -0.34 -2.56 -12.80
CA THR A 107 -0.20 -2.47 -11.34
C THR A 107 0.85 -1.44 -10.95
N ILE A 108 0.64 -0.82 -9.79
CA ILE A 108 1.66 -0.09 -9.04
C ILE A 108 1.89 -0.77 -7.70
N GLU A 109 3.11 -0.65 -7.18
CA GLU A 109 3.53 -1.30 -5.95
C GLU A 109 4.21 -0.30 -5.00
N CYS A 110 3.96 -0.47 -3.70
CA CYS A 110 4.72 0.20 -2.65
C CYS A 110 5.26 -0.86 -1.68
N SER A 111 6.53 -0.76 -1.29
CA SER A 111 7.13 -1.63 -0.28
C SER A 111 7.45 -0.85 0.98
N TYR A 112 7.35 -1.50 2.13
CA TYR A 112 7.64 -0.95 3.45
C TYR A 112 8.50 -1.96 4.21
N SER A 113 9.44 -1.47 5.00
CA SER A 113 10.28 -2.31 5.87
C SER A 113 10.52 -1.57 7.16
N TYR A 114 10.34 -2.27 8.28
CA TYR A 114 10.50 -1.72 9.62
C TYR A 114 11.36 -2.63 10.46
N GLY A 115 12.65 -2.26 10.55
CA GLY A 115 13.68 -3.16 11.04
C GLY A 115 13.67 -4.50 10.29
N ASP A 116 13.97 -5.57 11.01
CA ASP A 116 13.94 -6.96 10.56
C ASP A 116 12.60 -7.67 10.83
N LYS A 117 11.72 -7.06 11.64
CA LYS A 117 10.49 -7.71 12.12
C LYS A 117 9.27 -7.53 11.23
N TYR A 118 9.22 -6.49 10.40
CA TYR A 118 8.06 -6.17 9.59
C TYR A 118 8.45 -5.76 8.18
N ASN A 119 7.79 -6.33 7.17
CA ASN A 119 7.80 -5.83 5.82
C ASN A 119 6.43 -6.02 5.17
N LEU A 120 6.07 -5.10 4.26
CA LEU A 120 4.80 -5.10 3.56
C LEU A 120 5.01 -4.72 2.10
N LYS A 121 4.35 -5.44 1.21
CA LYS A 121 4.12 -5.03 -0.18
C LYS A 121 2.64 -4.70 -0.38
N ILE A 122 2.35 -3.53 -0.94
CA ILE A 122 1.01 -3.13 -1.38
C ILE A 122 0.97 -3.19 -2.90
N ILE A 123 -0.04 -3.85 -3.45
CA ILE A 123 -0.25 -3.98 -4.89
C ILE A 123 -1.60 -3.33 -5.22
N GLN A 124 -1.57 -2.30 -6.06
CA GLN A 124 -2.75 -1.57 -6.51
C GLN A 124 -2.92 -1.74 -8.03
N PRO A 125 -3.90 -2.54 -8.48
CA PRO A 125 -4.22 -2.67 -9.90
C PRO A 125 -4.85 -1.39 -10.46
N LEU A 126 -4.51 -1.07 -11.70
CA LEU A 126 -4.91 0.15 -12.40
C LEU A 126 -5.67 -0.19 -13.69
N ASN A 127 -6.77 0.51 -13.91
CA ASN A 127 -7.55 0.47 -15.15
C ASN A 127 -7.46 1.82 -15.86
N TYR A 128 -7.10 1.83 -17.14
CA TYR A 128 -7.06 3.06 -17.94
C TYR A 128 -8.30 3.14 -18.82
N LYS A 129 -8.95 4.30 -18.86
CA LYS A 129 -10.04 4.52 -19.81
C LYS A 129 -9.49 4.47 -21.23
N SER A 130 -10.12 3.66 -22.09
CA SER A 130 -9.83 3.70 -23.52
C SER A 130 -10.28 5.04 -24.09
N VAL A 131 -9.42 5.70 -24.85
CA VAL A 131 -9.84 6.86 -25.65
C VAL A 131 -10.61 6.28 -26.83
N ALA A 132 -11.90 6.61 -26.95
CA ALA A 132 -12.66 6.28 -28.15
C ALA A 132 -11.95 6.91 -29.37
N LYS A 133 -11.56 6.10 -30.36
CA LYS A 133 -10.98 6.61 -31.60
C LYS A 133 -12.00 7.57 -32.24
N PRO A 134 -11.62 8.80 -32.63
CA PRO A 134 -12.54 9.71 -33.29
C PRO A 134 -13.04 9.05 -34.59
N ASN A 135 -14.36 9.03 -34.74
CA ASN A 135 -15.04 8.43 -35.87
C ASN A 135 -14.85 9.37 -37.07
N ILE A 136 -13.76 9.19 -37.83
CA ILE A 136 -13.49 9.96 -39.05
C ILE A 136 -14.50 9.51 -40.11
N LYS A 137 -15.69 10.14 -40.14
CA LYS A 137 -16.59 10.06 -41.29
C LYS A 137 -15.83 10.67 -42.47
N LYS A 138 -15.40 9.81 -43.40
CA LYS A 138 -14.87 10.21 -44.71
C LYS A 138 -15.85 11.19 -45.35
N GLN A 139 -15.45 12.45 -45.49
CA GLN A 139 -16.14 13.39 -46.37
C GLN A 139 -15.85 12.94 -47.81
N THR A 140 -16.81 12.26 -48.43
CA THR A 140 -16.85 12.11 -49.88
C THR A 140 -17.18 13.49 -50.47
N LYS A 141 -16.17 14.16 -51.03
CA LYS A 141 -16.38 15.30 -51.91
C LYS A 141 -17.11 14.81 -53.17
N LYS A 142 -18.24 15.42 -53.50
CA LYS A 142 -18.84 15.39 -54.84
C LYS A 142 -18.27 16.54 -55.66
#